data_AF-A0AAJ0DEB2-F1
#
_entry.id   AF-A0AAJ0DEB2-F1
#
_cell.length_a   1.000
_cell.length_b   1.000
_cell.length_c   1.000
_cell.angle_alpha   90.00
_cell.angle_beta   90.00
_cell.angle_gamma   90.00
#
_symmetry.space_group_name_H-M   'P 1'
#
loop_
_entity.id
_entity.type
_entity.pdbx_description
1 polymer ?
#
loop_
_entity_poly.entity_id
_entity_poly.type
_entity_poly.pdbx_seq_one_letter_code
_entity_poly.pdbx_strand_id
1 'polypeptide(L)'
;MKAVVYVLLLFFAVVTAQDGGSEAPSAKAPAAVKLMSTMPACGTQCFEAARKASPSTKNISSTLCQVPVRDQSNPNVRCAIIGAVIGVLAFLLRIVSRAVGDGTFTTNSGLDDIVMGIALVFGISISGLSVHLTDCGLGRDIWTLPFDHITEVLRVFYYTEILYIIALPLIKISLTLTYLRIFPQQTLRIVAFVVIGSTICYTIGLGVATVVQCSPISYSWTRWDGEHEGTCNHLNAQGYCAASLNILLDLLVVAMPMPILWQMNMNLRKKIMIIAMFAVRDPDRDSSGIPCQHI
;
A
#
# COMPACT_ATOMS: atom_id res chain seq x y z
N MET A 1 1.69 20.47 20.19
CA MET A 1 2.13 19.34 21.05
C MET A 1 0.97 18.55 21.63
N LYS A 2 0.02 19.16 22.37
CA LYS A 2 -1.12 18.42 22.97
C LYS A 2 -1.99 17.66 21.95
N ALA A 3 -2.22 18.21 20.75
CA ALA A 3 -2.97 17.54 19.68
C ALA A 3 -2.26 16.30 19.10
N VAL A 4 -0.93 16.32 19.00
CA VAL A 4 -0.13 15.18 18.48
C VAL A 4 -0.14 14.03 19.49
N VAL A 5 -0.04 14.35 20.78
CA VAL A 5 -0.18 13.37 21.87
C VAL A 5 -1.61 12.80 21.93
N TYR A 6 -2.63 13.62 21.70
CA TYR A 6 -4.04 13.17 21.68
C TYR A 6 -4.33 12.22 20.51
N VAL A 7 -3.75 12.49 19.34
CA VAL A 7 -3.87 11.61 18.15
C VAL A 7 -3.09 10.32 18.34
N LEU A 8 -1.89 10.35 18.94
CA LEU A 8 -1.14 9.14 19.30
C LEU A 8 -1.85 8.29 20.35
N LEU A 9 -2.50 8.91 21.35
CA LEU A 9 -3.26 8.19 22.39
C LEU A 9 -4.57 7.61 21.87
N LEU A 10 -5.30 8.34 21.01
CA LEU A 10 -6.49 7.82 20.34
C LEU A 10 -6.12 6.67 19.39
N PHE A 11 -4.94 6.71 18.78
CA PHE A 11 -4.44 5.64 17.92
C PHE A 11 -4.11 4.37 18.71
N PHE A 12 -3.43 4.49 19.86
CA PHE A 12 -3.19 3.35 20.76
C PHE A 12 -4.49 2.72 21.26
N ALA A 13 -5.53 3.53 21.52
CA ALA A 13 -6.85 3.04 21.94
C ALA A 13 -7.60 2.28 20.84
N VAL A 14 -7.45 2.68 19.57
CA VAL A 14 -8.06 1.98 18.42
C VAL A 14 -7.35 0.64 18.16
N VAL A 15 -6.02 0.59 18.31
CA VAL A 15 -5.25 -0.66 18.15
C VAL A 15 -5.65 -1.72 19.20
N THR A 16 -5.99 -1.31 20.43
CA THR A 16 -6.45 -2.23 21.47
C THR A 16 -7.90 -2.72 21.29
N ALA A 17 -8.66 -2.18 20.33
CA ALA A 17 -10.10 -2.45 20.19
C ALA A 17 -10.46 -3.54 19.15
N GLN A 18 -9.50 -4.08 18.40
CA GLN A 18 -9.79 -4.95 17.23
C GLN A 18 -9.55 -6.47 17.41
N ASP A 19 -9.40 -6.96 18.66
CA ASP A 19 -9.36 -8.40 18.97
C ASP A 19 -10.72 -9.13 18.84
N GLY A 20 -11.76 -8.48 18.30
CA GLY A 20 -13.10 -9.04 18.18
C GLY A 20 -13.46 -9.55 16.79
N GLY A 21 -13.12 -10.82 16.48
CA GLY A 21 -13.92 -11.73 15.67
C GLY A 21 -14.03 -11.50 14.15
N SER A 22 -13.67 -12.52 13.36
CA SER A 22 -14.11 -12.64 11.96
C SER A 22 -14.67 -14.05 11.71
N GLU A 23 -15.96 -14.21 11.97
CA GLU A 23 -16.80 -15.25 11.33
C GLU A 23 -17.20 -14.76 9.93
N ALA A 24 -16.97 -15.60 8.92
CA ALA A 24 -17.29 -15.31 7.52
C ALA A 24 -18.65 -15.93 7.13
N PRO A 25 -19.56 -15.20 6.45
CA PRO A 25 -20.74 -15.81 5.83
C PRO A 25 -20.47 -16.11 4.35
N SER A 26 -20.37 -17.39 3.99
CA SER A 26 -20.21 -17.87 2.62
C SER A 26 -21.57 -18.26 2.00
N ALA A 27 -22.20 -17.34 1.28
CA ALA A 27 -23.42 -17.58 0.51
C ALA A 27 -23.09 -18.01 -0.94
N LYS A 28 -22.96 -19.32 -1.19
CA LYS A 28 -23.16 -20.03 -2.49
C LYS A 28 -22.79 -21.52 -2.33
N ALA A 29 -23.55 -22.20 -1.46
CA ALA A 29 -23.24 -23.55 -1.00
C ALA A 29 -24.19 -24.70 -1.45
N PRO A 30 -25.18 -24.58 -2.37
CA PRO A 30 -26.21 -25.63 -2.45
C PRO A 30 -25.75 -26.95 -3.10
N ALA A 31 -24.82 -26.93 -4.06
CA ALA A 31 -24.36 -28.15 -4.73
C ALA A 31 -23.20 -28.85 -3.99
N ALA A 32 -22.24 -28.08 -3.47
CA ALA A 32 -21.11 -28.61 -2.71
C ALA A 32 -21.53 -29.21 -1.36
N VAL A 33 -22.54 -28.62 -0.69
CA VAL A 33 -23.09 -29.15 0.57
C VAL A 33 -23.70 -30.53 0.39
N LYS A 34 -24.31 -30.81 -0.77
CA LYS A 34 -24.99 -32.09 -1.05
C LYS A 34 -24.04 -33.26 -1.29
N LEU A 35 -22.86 -32.99 -1.85
CA LEU A 35 -21.76 -33.98 -1.94
C LEU A 35 -21.07 -34.18 -0.58
N MET A 36 -20.88 -33.11 0.17
CA MET A 36 -20.23 -33.14 1.48
C MET A 36 -21.07 -33.89 2.53
N SER A 37 -22.41 -33.86 2.42
CA SER A 37 -23.32 -34.64 3.28
C SER A 37 -23.32 -36.15 3.03
N THR A 38 -22.73 -36.62 1.92
CA THR A 38 -22.63 -38.06 1.59
C THR A 38 -21.30 -38.68 1.99
N MET A 39 -20.33 -37.88 2.45
CA MET A 39 -19.04 -38.39 2.93
C MET A 39 -19.13 -38.75 4.42
N PRO A 40 -18.44 -39.82 4.88
CA PRO A 40 -18.29 -40.10 6.32
C PRO A 40 -17.71 -38.89 7.06
N ALA A 41 -18.03 -38.71 8.34
CA ALA A 41 -17.55 -37.56 9.14
C ALA A 41 -16.01 -37.40 9.16
N CYS A 42 -15.27 -38.50 8.99
CA CYS A 42 -13.81 -38.47 8.82
C CYS A 42 -13.38 -37.89 7.47
N GLY A 43 -14.13 -38.17 6.40
CA GLY A 43 -13.88 -37.66 5.06
C GLY A 43 -14.13 -36.16 4.91
N THR A 44 -15.16 -35.62 5.58
CA THR A 44 -15.42 -34.18 5.58
C THR A 44 -14.35 -33.41 6.37
N GLN A 45 -13.89 -33.92 7.51
CA GLN A 45 -12.78 -33.32 8.27
C GLN A 45 -11.45 -33.37 7.51
N CYS A 46 -11.11 -34.50 6.87
CA CYS A 46 -9.94 -34.59 6.01
C CYS A 46 -10.04 -33.65 4.80
N PHE A 47 -11.21 -33.52 4.19
CA PHE A 47 -11.41 -32.62 3.05
C PHE A 47 -11.33 -31.14 3.45
N GLU A 48 -11.90 -30.74 4.59
CA GLU A 48 -11.78 -29.38 5.11
C GLU A 48 -10.34 -29.04 5.51
N ALA A 49 -9.63 -29.98 6.13
CA ALA A 49 -8.21 -29.83 6.46
C ALA A 49 -7.36 -29.74 5.18
N ALA A 50 -7.57 -30.62 4.19
CA ALA A 50 -6.85 -30.61 2.91
C ALA A 50 -7.16 -29.36 2.06
N ARG A 51 -8.37 -28.81 2.16
CA ARG A 51 -8.78 -27.56 1.50
C ARG A 51 -8.12 -26.33 2.11
N LYS A 52 -7.93 -26.32 3.44
CA LYS A 52 -7.21 -25.24 4.15
C LYS A 52 -5.69 -25.35 3.95
N ALA A 53 -5.17 -26.55 3.71
CA ALA A 53 -3.74 -26.83 3.68
C ALA A 53 -3.06 -26.73 2.30
N SER A 54 -3.78 -26.88 1.17
CA SER A 54 -3.10 -26.96 -0.14
C SER A 54 -3.76 -26.13 -1.27
N PRO A 55 -2.97 -25.34 -2.03
CA PRO A 55 -3.45 -24.64 -3.22
C PRO A 55 -3.97 -25.62 -4.30
N SER A 56 -3.40 -26.82 -4.41
CA SER A 56 -3.83 -27.85 -5.36
C SER A 56 -5.28 -28.31 -5.12
N THR A 57 -5.66 -28.48 -3.85
CA THR A 57 -7.04 -28.85 -3.47
C THR A 57 -8.05 -27.77 -3.87
N LYS A 58 -7.65 -26.50 -3.76
CA LYS A 58 -8.48 -25.35 -4.16
C LYS A 58 -8.61 -25.27 -5.68
N ASN A 59 -7.56 -25.58 -6.44
CA ASN A 59 -7.61 -25.66 -7.91
C ASN A 59 -8.62 -26.70 -8.39
N ILE A 60 -8.56 -27.91 -7.85
CA ILE A 60 -9.49 -28.99 -8.22
C ILE A 60 -10.94 -28.58 -7.89
N SER A 61 -11.18 -28.03 -6.68
CA SER A 61 -12.53 -27.62 -6.28
C SER A 61 -13.10 -26.48 -7.14
N SER A 62 -12.26 -25.54 -7.58
CA SER A 62 -12.68 -24.41 -8.41
C SER A 62 -12.93 -24.82 -9.87
N THR A 63 -12.13 -25.75 -10.39
CA THR A 63 -12.32 -26.36 -11.70
C THR A 63 -13.62 -27.16 -11.75
N LEU A 64 -13.91 -27.96 -10.72
CA LEU A 64 -15.17 -28.73 -10.62
C LEU A 64 -16.40 -27.82 -10.52
N CYS A 65 -16.27 -26.66 -9.86
CA CYS A 65 -17.35 -25.68 -9.72
C CYS A 65 -17.44 -24.66 -10.88
N GLN A 66 -16.61 -24.80 -11.93
CA GLN A 66 -16.52 -23.86 -13.05
C GLN A 66 -16.46 -22.38 -12.62
N VAL A 67 -15.71 -22.09 -11.56
CA VAL A 67 -15.52 -20.70 -11.11
C VAL A 67 -14.68 -19.97 -12.16
N PRO A 68 -15.12 -18.81 -12.69
CA PRO A 68 -14.34 -18.07 -13.66
C PRO A 68 -13.01 -17.62 -13.02
N VAL A 69 -11.90 -17.87 -13.72
CA VAL A 69 -10.57 -17.45 -13.27
C VAL A 69 -10.53 -15.92 -13.26
N ARG A 70 -10.26 -15.34 -12.08
CA ARG A 70 -10.16 -13.89 -11.93
C ARG A 70 -8.76 -13.46 -12.33
N ASP A 71 -8.65 -12.72 -13.42
CA ASP A 71 -7.39 -12.15 -13.90
C ASP A 71 -7.41 -10.62 -13.81
N GLN A 72 -6.59 -10.06 -12.92
CA GLN A 72 -6.41 -8.62 -12.73
C GLN A 72 -5.02 -8.12 -13.18
N SER A 73 -4.33 -8.87 -14.03
CA SER A 73 -3.03 -8.47 -14.59
C SER A 73 -3.08 -7.13 -15.33
N ASN A 74 -3.99 -7.02 -16.30
CA ASN A 74 -4.15 -5.83 -17.14
C ASN A 74 -4.37 -4.52 -16.36
N PRO A 75 -5.30 -4.43 -15.38
CA PRO A 75 -5.46 -3.19 -14.61
C PRO A 75 -4.22 -2.86 -13.77
N ASN A 76 -3.52 -3.85 -13.22
CA ASN A 76 -2.31 -3.62 -12.40
C ASN A 76 -1.18 -2.98 -13.23
N VAL A 77 -0.88 -3.55 -14.40
CA VAL A 77 0.16 -3.04 -15.31
C VAL A 77 -0.18 -1.62 -15.77
N ARG A 78 -1.45 -1.39 -16.15
CA ARG A 78 -1.92 -0.06 -16.57
C ARG A 78 -1.72 0.98 -15.46
N CYS A 79 -2.11 0.67 -14.23
CA CYS A 79 -1.93 1.57 -13.09
C CYS A 79 -0.45 1.88 -12.83
N ALA A 80 0.44 0.88 -12.90
CA ALA A 80 1.87 1.06 -12.71
C ALA A 80 2.48 1.98 -13.78
N ILE A 81 2.19 1.72 -15.06
CA ILE A 81 2.74 2.52 -16.18
C ILE A 81 2.19 3.96 -16.13
N ILE A 82 0.87 4.13 -15.96
CA ILE A 82 0.25 5.46 -15.89
C ILE A 82 0.82 6.25 -14.71
N GLY A 83 0.94 5.62 -13.54
CA GLY A 83 1.51 6.24 -12.34
C GLY A 83 2.96 6.69 -12.55
N ALA A 84 3.79 5.83 -13.16
CA ALA A 84 5.18 6.16 -13.48
C ALA A 84 5.28 7.34 -14.46
N VAL A 85 4.49 7.35 -15.54
CA VAL A 85 4.47 8.44 -16.52
C VAL A 85 4.03 9.75 -15.88
N ILE A 86 2.96 9.74 -15.09
CA ILE A 86 2.50 10.93 -14.36
C ILE A 86 3.59 11.43 -13.40
N GLY A 87 4.25 10.52 -12.67
CA GLY A 87 5.32 10.86 -11.74
C GLY A 87 6.52 11.54 -12.43
N VAL A 88 6.97 10.98 -13.56
CA VAL A 88 8.07 11.56 -14.36
C VAL A 88 7.67 12.91 -14.92
N LEU A 89 6.46 13.04 -15.50
CA LEU A 89 5.98 14.31 -16.03
C LEU A 89 5.87 15.38 -14.93
N ALA A 90 5.33 15.03 -13.76
CA ALA A 90 5.23 15.94 -12.62
C ALA A 90 6.62 16.40 -12.13
N PHE A 91 7.61 15.50 -12.10
CA PHE A 91 8.98 15.84 -11.76
C PHE A 91 9.62 16.78 -12.80
N LEU A 92 9.44 16.49 -14.10
CA LEU A 92 9.94 17.36 -15.17
C LEU A 92 9.30 18.75 -15.11
N LEU A 93 7.99 18.83 -14.92
CA LEU A 93 7.28 20.09 -14.73
C LEU A 93 7.80 20.86 -13.53
N ARG A 94 8.11 20.17 -12.42
CA ARG A 94 8.73 20.78 -11.24
C ARG A 94 10.10 21.39 -11.57
N ILE A 95 10.98 20.64 -12.26
CA ILE A 95 12.31 21.12 -12.64
C ILE A 95 12.21 22.31 -13.62
N VAL A 96 11.33 22.23 -14.62
CA VAL A 96 11.10 23.33 -15.57
C VAL A 96 10.54 24.56 -14.86
N SER A 97 9.56 24.39 -13.97
CA SER A 97 8.99 25.48 -13.18
C SER A 97 10.06 26.19 -12.34
N ARG A 98 11.06 25.46 -11.82
CA ARG A 98 12.20 26.04 -11.10
C ARG A 98 13.15 26.77 -12.03
N ALA A 99 13.48 26.17 -13.18
CA ALA A 99 14.38 26.78 -14.16
C ALA A 99 13.84 28.10 -14.72
N VAL A 100 12.52 28.19 -14.91
CA VAL A 100 11.84 29.40 -15.43
C VAL A 100 11.58 30.43 -14.33
N GLY A 101 11.22 30.01 -13.11
CA GLY A 101 10.79 30.91 -12.04
C GLY A 101 11.92 31.61 -11.28
N ASP A 102 13.02 30.91 -10.98
CA ASP A 102 14.06 31.43 -10.07
C ASP A 102 15.31 31.95 -10.81
N GLY A 103 15.44 31.75 -12.14
CA GLY A 103 16.51 32.29 -13.00
C GLY A 103 17.95 31.90 -12.63
N THR A 104 18.13 31.20 -11.52
CA THR A 104 19.42 30.91 -10.91
C THR A 104 19.34 29.55 -10.24
N PHE A 105 20.08 28.59 -10.77
CA PHE A 105 20.38 27.31 -10.13
C PHE A 105 21.30 27.58 -8.92
N THR A 106 20.81 28.29 -7.90
CA THR A 106 21.64 28.67 -6.75
C THR A 106 22.00 27.41 -5.96
N THR A 107 23.30 27.23 -5.82
CA THR A 107 24.04 26.02 -5.42
C THR A 107 23.80 25.51 -4.01
N ASN A 108 22.91 26.13 -3.22
CA ASN A 108 22.74 25.83 -1.78
C ASN A 108 21.35 25.29 -1.38
N SER A 109 20.42 25.09 -2.34
CA SER A 109 19.02 24.74 -2.04
C SER A 109 18.40 23.73 -3.03
N GLY A 110 19.18 22.71 -3.42
CA GLY A 110 18.73 21.62 -4.30
C GLY A 110 18.40 20.30 -3.59
N LEU A 111 18.54 20.23 -2.26
CA LEU A 111 18.36 18.98 -1.51
C LEU A 111 16.94 18.42 -1.65
N ASP A 112 15.92 19.27 -1.76
CA ASP A 112 14.54 18.82 -1.96
C ASP A 112 14.34 18.10 -3.30
N ASP A 113 14.95 18.60 -4.37
CA ASP A 113 14.87 18.02 -5.71
C ASP A 113 15.74 16.77 -5.83
N ILE A 114 16.90 16.73 -5.16
CA ILE A 114 17.74 15.53 -5.11
C ILE A 114 16.98 14.41 -4.39
N VAL A 115 16.39 14.68 -3.23
CA VAL A 115 15.59 13.70 -2.48
C VAL A 115 14.38 13.25 -3.30
N MET A 116 13.70 14.16 -4.01
CA MET A 116 12.60 13.79 -4.90
C MET A 116 13.07 12.93 -6.09
N GLY A 117 14.23 13.27 -6.68
CA GLY A 117 14.83 12.51 -7.77
C GLY A 117 15.18 11.10 -7.33
N ILE A 118 15.77 10.93 -6.15
CA ILE A 118 16.03 9.61 -5.55
C ILE A 118 14.72 8.84 -5.36
N ALA A 119 13.68 9.50 -4.81
CA ALA A 119 12.36 8.88 -4.65
C ALA A 119 11.75 8.43 -5.98
N LEU A 120 11.94 9.21 -7.05
CA LEU A 120 11.48 8.88 -8.40
C LEU A 120 12.20 7.64 -8.95
N VAL A 121 13.50 7.50 -8.74
CA VAL A 121 14.25 6.29 -9.14
C VAL A 121 13.66 5.06 -8.46
N PHE A 122 13.41 5.11 -7.15
CA PHE A 122 12.75 4.01 -6.44
C PHE A 122 11.33 3.74 -6.98
N GLY A 123 10.55 4.78 -7.29
CA GLY A 123 9.22 4.65 -7.87
C GLY A 123 9.21 3.98 -9.26
N ILE A 124 10.19 4.30 -10.12
CA ILE A 124 10.37 3.66 -11.42
C ILE A 124 10.75 2.19 -11.25
N SER A 125 11.68 1.89 -10.33
CA SER A 125 12.06 0.51 -10.01
C SER A 125 10.87 -0.32 -9.52
N ILE A 126 10.06 0.22 -8.60
CA ILE A 126 8.83 -0.44 -8.12
C ILE A 126 7.85 -0.69 -9.27
N SER A 127 7.70 0.28 -10.18
CA SER A 127 6.81 0.14 -11.34
C SER A 127 7.28 -0.96 -12.29
N GLY A 128 8.59 -1.05 -12.54
CA GLY A 128 9.18 -2.14 -13.35
C GLY A 128 9.00 -3.51 -12.72
N LEU A 129 9.27 -3.63 -11.41
CA LEU A 129 9.04 -4.87 -10.66
C LEU A 129 7.55 -5.26 -10.65
N SER A 130 6.64 -4.29 -10.61
CA SER A 130 5.18 -4.54 -10.65
C SER A 130 4.72 -5.15 -11.97
N VAL A 131 5.34 -4.76 -13.10
CA VAL A 131 5.10 -5.40 -14.40
C VAL A 131 5.60 -6.85 -14.37
N HIS A 132 6.82 -7.07 -13.90
CA HIS A 132 7.38 -8.41 -13.78
C HIS A 132 6.56 -9.33 -12.86
N LEU A 133 6.11 -8.83 -11.71
CA LEU A 133 5.19 -9.52 -10.80
C LEU A 133 3.92 -9.97 -11.52
N THR A 134 3.37 -9.11 -12.37
CA THR A 134 2.16 -9.41 -13.14
C THR A 134 2.41 -10.50 -14.19
N ASP A 135 3.56 -10.48 -14.86
CA ASP A 135 3.96 -11.52 -15.81
C ASP A 135 4.14 -12.87 -15.12
N CYS A 136 4.69 -12.86 -13.90
CA CYS A 136 4.78 -14.04 -13.06
C CYS A 136 3.42 -14.52 -12.53
N GLY A 137 2.34 -13.75 -12.73
CA GLY A 137 0.96 -14.12 -12.45
C GLY A 137 0.33 -13.43 -11.23
N LEU A 138 0.91 -12.33 -10.74
CA LEU A 138 0.27 -11.46 -9.76
C LEU A 138 -1.08 -10.94 -10.31
N GLY A 139 -2.14 -11.07 -9.51
CA GLY A 139 -3.50 -10.71 -9.91
C GLY A 139 -4.31 -11.87 -10.49
N ARG A 140 -3.71 -13.06 -10.61
CA ARG A 140 -4.42 -14.33 -10.83
C ARG A 140 -4.56 -15.10 -9.52
N ASP A 141 -5.53 -16.00 -9.49
CA ASP A 141 -5.76 -16.85 -8.33
C ASP A 141 -4.57 -17.79 -8.08
N ILE A 142 -4.01 -17.78 -6.86
CA ILE A 142 -2.75 -18.49 -6.52
C ILE A 142 -2.75 -19.99 -6.87
N TRP A 143 -3.92 -20.63 -6.84
CA TRP A 143 -4.08 -22.05 -7.16
C TRP A 143 -4.01 -22.37 -8.66
N THR A 144 -4.03 -21.36 -9.53
CA THR A 144 -3.91 -21.51 -10.98
C THR A 144 -2.47 -21.39 -11.47
N LEU A 145 -1.55 -20.95 -10.60
CA LEU A 145 -0.15 -20.75 -10.95
C LEU A 145 0.69 -22.02 -10.75
N PRO A 146 1.71 -22.25 -11.60
CA PRO A 146 2.76 -23.23 -11.32
C PRO A 146 3.59 -22.81 -10.09
N PHE A 147 4.09 -23.80 -9.36
CA PHE A 147 4.78 -23.63 -8.08
C PHE A 147 6.03 -22.74 -8.16
N ASP A 148 6.81 -22.83 -9.24
CA ASP A 148 7.99 -21.99 -9.44
C ASP A 148 7.63 -20.49 -9.50
N HIS A 149 6.51 -20.17 -10.16
CA HIS A 149 6.03 -18.80 -10.27
C HIS A 149 5.52 -18.25 -8.94
N ILE A 150 4.95 -19.10 -8.07
CA ILE A 150 4.51 -18.67 -6.73
C ILE A 150 5.71 -18.19 -5.91
N THR A 151 6.79 -18.97 -5.91
CA THR A 151 8.03 -18.62 -5.20
C THR A 151 8.64 -17.33 -5.75
N GLU A 152 8.66 -17.16 -7.07
CA GLU A 152 9.19 -15.95 -7.70
C GLU A 152 8.33 -14.71 -7.39
N VAL A 153 7.00 -14.83 -7.44
CA VAL A 153 6.08 -13.75 -7.05
C VAL A 153 6.34 -13.31 -5.61
N LEU A 154 6.42 -14.25 -4.66
CA LEU A 154 6.68 -13.94 -3.25
C LEU A 154 8.05 -13.29 -3.05
N ARG A 155 9.08 -13.77 -3.75
CA ARG A 155 10.43 -13.20 -3.70
C ARG A 155 10.46 -11.77 -4.22
N VAL A 156 9.90 -11.51 -5.40
CA VAL A 156 9.86 -10.17 -5.99
C VAL A 156 8.99 -9.23 -5.15
N PHE A 157 7.91 -9.75 -4.56
CA PHE A 157 7.04 -8.98 -3.65
C PHE A 157 7.81 -8.53 -2.40
N TYR A 158 8.62 -9.40 -1.80
CA TYR A 158 9.47 -9.06 -0.64
C TYR A 158 10.42 -7.89 -0.95
N TYR A 159 11.12 -7.92 -2.09
CA TYR A 159 12.00 -6.81 -2.48
C TYR A 159 11.22 -5.53 -2.80
N THR A 160 10.05 -5.66 -3.42
CA THR A 160 9.18 -4.53 -3.75
C THR A 160 8.67 -3.84 -2.48
N GLU A 161 8.34 -4.61 -1.44
CA GLU A 161 7.92 -4.10 -0.13
C GLU A 161 9.03 -3.26 0.53
N ILE A 162 10.28 -3.73 0.50
CA ILE A 162 11.43 -2.98 1.03
C ILE A 162 11.62 -1.66 0.28
N LEU A 163 11.58 -1.69 -1.05
CA LEU A 163 11.71 -0.47 -1.86
C LEU A 163 10.57 0.51 -1.57
N TYR A 164 9.35 0.01 -1.36
CA TYR A 164 8.18 0.82 -1.04
C TYR A 164 8.29 1.51 0.32
N ILE A 165 8.77 0.80 1.34
CA ILE A 165 9.01 1.35 2.69
C ILE A 165 10.06 2.48 2.65
N ILE A 166 10.98 2.47 1.68
CA ILE A 166 11.98 3.54 1.51
C ILE A 166 11.42 4.68 0.65
N ALA A 167 10.75 4.36 -0.46
CA ALA A 167 10.28 5.34 -1.44
C ALA A 167 9.24 6.31 -0.85
N LEU A 168 8.24 5.81 -0.13
CA LEU A 168 7.16 6.63 0.41
C LEU A 168 7.66 7.71 1.40
N PRO A 169 8.48 7.38 2.41
CA PRO A 169 9.12 8.36 3.29
C PRO A 169 9.94 9.43 2.56
N LEU A 170 10.70 9.07 1.52
CA LEU A 170 11.49 10.03 0.76
C LEU A 170 10.62 11.10 0.08
N ILE A 171 9.46 10.70 -0.48
CA ILE A 171 8.47 11.63 -1.05
C ILE A 171 7.97 12.58 0.04
N LYS A 172 7.61 12.06 1.22
CA LYS A 172 7.11 12.86 2.36
C LYS A 172 8.16 13.85 2.88
N ILE A 173 9.42 13.42 2.94
CA ILE A 173 10.55 14.27 3.32
C ILE A 173 10.76 15.38 2.28
N SER A 174 10.80 15.06 0.98
CA SER A 174 10.95 16.08 -0.07
C SER A 174 9.79 17.10 -0.06
N LEU A 175 8.55 16.63 0.14
CA LEU A 175 7.37 17.50 0.25
C LEU A 175 7.51 18.45 1.47
N THR A 176 7.94 17.92 2.60
CA THR A 176 8.16 18.70 3.83
C THR A 176 9.28 19.74 3.66
N LEU A 177 10.39 19.37 3.01
CA LEU A 177 11.47 20.30 2.67
C LEU A 177 11.01 21.40 1.71
N THR A 178 10.15 21.06 0.76
CA THR A 178 9.52 22.04 -0.14
C THR A 178 8.68 23.04 0.64
N TYR A 179 7.88 22.59 1.61
CA TYR A 179 7.07 23.47 2.46
C TYR A 179 7.92 24.42 3.31
N LEU A 180 9.04 23.94 3.84
CA LEU A 180 9.98 24.78 4.59
C LEU A 180 10.57 25.92 3.75
N ARG A 181 10.76 25.68 2.46
CA ARG A 181 11.25 26.69 1.52
C ARG A 181 10.17 27.73 1.19
N ILE A 182 8.93 27.30 0.97
CA ILE A 182 7.83 28.20 0.59
C ILE A 182 7.43 29.11 1.77
N PHE A 183 7.37 28.56 2.99
CA PHE A 183 6.93 29.30 4.18
C PHE A 183 8.05 29.38 5.22
N PRO A 184 8.84 30.47 5.26
CA PRO A 184 9.96 30.63 6.18
C PRO A 184 9.53 31.00 7.61
N GLN A 185 8.52 30.33 8.17
CA GLN A 185 8.03 30.57 9.54
C GLN A 185 8.72 29.64 10.56
N GLN A 186 9.18 30.19 11.69
CA GLN A 186 9.91 29.42 12.72
C GLN A 186 9.09 28.25 13.31
N THR A 187 7.79 28.45 13.55
CA THR A 187 6.90 27.39 14.06
C THR A 187 6.77 26.24 13.07
N LEU A 188 6.64 26.53 11.77
CA LEU A 188 6.59 25.52 10.72
C LEU A 188 7.91 24.75 10.64
N ARG A 189 9.04 25.41 10.86
CA ARG A 189 10.35 24.76 10.91
C ARG A 189 10.46 23.70 12.00
N ILE A 190 9.96 23.99 13.20
CA ILE A 190 9.95 23.01 14.29
C ILE A 190 9.05 21.82 13.94
N VAL A 191 7.84 22.08 13.47
CA VAL A 191 6.89 21.01 13.09
C VAL A 191 7.44 20.15 11.95
N ALA A 192 8.06 20.76 10.95
CA ALA A 192 8.67 20.06 9.82
C ALA A 192 9.80 19.12 10.26
N PHE A 193 10.68 19.56 11.18
CA PHE A 193 11.72 18.67 11.71
C PHE A 193 11.13 17.50 12.52
N VAL A 194 10.04 17.72 13.25
CA VAL A 194 9.33 16.64 13.95
C VAL A 194 8.76 15.63 12.95
N VAL A 195 8.13 16.08 11.87
CA VAL A 195 7.56 15.22 10.83
C VAL A 195 8.64 14.46 10.06
N ILE A 196 9.77 15.10 9.76
CA ILE A 196 10.93 14.43 9.15
C ILE A 196 11.47 13.36 10.10
N GLY A 197 11.65 13.69 11.39
CA GLY A 197 12.12 12.75 12.41
C GLY A 197 11.19 11.54 12.58
N SER A 198 9.87 11.76 12.63
CA SER A 198 8.89 10.67 12.73
C SER A 198 8.89 9.79 11.47
N THR A 199 9.07 10.38 10.30
CA THR A 199 9.14 9.68 9.01
C THR A 199 10.39 8.80 8.93
N ILE A 200 11.54 9.31 9.39
CA ILE A 200 12.79 8.53 9.46
C ILE A 200 12.64 7.37 10.46
N CYS A 201 12.08 7.63 11.64
CA CYS A 201 11.83 6.61 12.66
C CYS A 201 10.92 5.48 12.12
N TYR A 202 9.84 5.84 11.43
CA TYR A 202 8.96 4.89 10.74
C TYR A 202 9.73 4.03 9.73
N THR A 203 10.56 4.66 8.88
CA THR A 203 11.33 3.97 7.84
C THR A 203 12.31 2.97 8.44
N ILE A 204 13.03 3.35 9.48
CA ILE A 204 14.01 2.49 10.14
C ILE A 204 13.29 1.36 10.89
N GLY A 205 12.28 1.69 11.69
CA GLY A 205 11.56 0.71 12.51
C GLY A 205 10.88 -0.37 11.66
N LEU A 206 10.08 0.03 10.67
CA LEU A 206 9.41 -0.93 9.79
C LEU A 206 10.33 -1.52 8.73
N GLY A 207 11.34 -0.78 8.26
CA GLY A 207 12.34 -1.31 7.33
C GLY A 207 13.09 -2.48 7.94
N VAL A 208 13.58 -2.33 9.17
CA VAL A 208 14.22 -3.43 9.90
C VAL A 208 13.23 -4.57 10.13
N ALA A 209 12.02 -4.29 10.63
CA ALA A 209 11.00 -5.31 10.88
C ALA A 209 10.63 -6.12 9.63
N THR A 210 10.62 -5.48 8.46
CA THR A 210 10.34 -6.13 7.16
C THR A 210 11.53 -6.98 6.70
N VAL A 211 12.75 -6.46 6.83
CA VAL A 211 13.96 -7.23 6.48
C VAL A 211 14.05 -8.52 7.31
N VAL A 212 13.76 -8.43 8.62
CA VAL A 212 13.83 -9.57 9.56
C VAL A 212 12.45 -10.21 9.82
N GLN A 213 11.48 -10.04 8.93
CA GLN A 213 10.11 -10.53 9.15
C GLN A 213 10.02 -12.06 9.30
N CYS A 214 10.98 -12.79 8.75
CA CYS A 214 11.09 -14.25 8.85
C CYS A 214 12.52 -14.69 9.16
N SER A 215 12.65 -15.79 9.89
CA SER A 215 13.91 -16.49 10.18
C SER A 215 13.80 -17.96 9.74
N PRO A 216 14.58 -18.41 8.74
CA PRO A 216 15.49 -17.62 7.89
C PRO A 216 14.75 -16.68 6.93
N ILE A 217 15.44 -15.65 6.40
CA ILE A 217 14.83 -14.66 5.47
C ILE A 217 14.23 -15.35 4.25
N SER A 218 14.85 -16.43 3.78
CA SER A 218 14.35 -17.23 2.65
C SER A 218 12.97 -17.83 2.88
N TYR A 219 12.59 -18.01 4.14
CA TYR A 219 11.28 -18.51 4.50
C TYR A 219 10.15 -17.56 4.10
N SER A 220 10.43 -16.26 3.90
CA SER A 220 9.43 -15.30 3.41
C SER A 220 8.84 -15.69 2.04
N TRP A 221 9.63 -16.30 1.15
CA TRP A 221 9.17 -16.75 -0.16
C TRP A 221 9.04 -18.27 -0.33
N THR A 222 9.51 -19.09 0.62
CA THR A 222 9.33 -20.55 0.57
C THR A 222 8.19 -21.05 1.46
N ARG A 223 7.70 -20.28 2.44
CA ARG A 223 6.64 -20.71 3.38
C ARG A 223 5.33 -21.23 2.77
N TRP A 224 5.09 -21.00 1.48
CA TRP A 224 3.81 -21.32 0.84
C TRP A 224 3.66 -22.83 0.57
N ASP A 225 4.76 -23.57 0.49
CA ASP A 225 4.75 -25.03 0.25
C ASP A 225 4.48 -25.85 1.52
N GLY A 226 4.78 -25.29 2.70
CA GLY A 226 4.65 -25.99 3.98
C GLY A 226 5.71 -27.07 4.20
N GLU A 227 6.72 -27.17 3.33
CA GLU A 227 7.81 -28.14 3.42
C GLU A 227 9.03 -27.55 4.14
N HIS A 228 9.18 -26.23 4.12
CA HIS A 228 10.28 -25.53 4.77
C HIS A 228 9.95 -25.21 6.23
N GLU A 229 10.95 -25.35 7.11
CA GLU A 229 10.84 -24.93 8.50
C GLU A 229 11.33 -23.50 8.69
N GLY A 230 10.58 -22.70 9.43
CA GLY A 230 10.93 -21.34 9.76
C GLY A 230 9.85 -20.65 10.59
N THR A 231 10.21 -19.51 11.17
CA THR A 231 9.25 -18.68 11.91
C THR A 231 9.18 -17.31 11.28
N CYS A 232 7.96 -16.80 11.10
CA CYS A 232 7.71 -15.43 10.67
C CYS A 232 6.95 -14.69 11.76
N ASN A 233 7.08 -13.37 11.80
CA ASN A 233 6.19 -12.55 12.59
C ASN A 233 4.75 -12.57 12.00
N HIS A 234 3.82 -11.92 12.69
CA HIS A 234 2.46 -11.75 12.21
C HIS A 234 2.41 -10.74 11.06
N LEU A 235 2.66 -11.19 9.82
CA LEU A 235 2.71 -10.34 8.62
C LEU A 235 1.46 -9.47 8.45
N ASN A 236 0.27 -10.00 8.75
CA ASN A 236 -0.97 -9.23 8.68
C ASN A 236 -0.98 -8.08 9.70
N ALA A 237 -0.55 -8.34 10.93
CA ALA A 237 -0.47 -7.32 11.97
C ALA A 237 0.58 -6.26 11.63
N GLN A 238 1.75 -6.69 11.12
CA GLN A 238 2.76 -5.77 10.60
C GLN A 238 2.21 -4.89 9.49
N GLY A 239 1.50 -5.47 8.51
CA GLY A 239 0.86 -4.73 7.42
C GLY A 239 -0.15 -3.70 7.90
N TYR A 240 -1.01 -4.05 8.87
CA TYR A 240 -1.97 -3.11 9.46
C TYR A 240 -1.27 -1.97 10.20
N CYS A 241 -0.23 -2.26 10.99
CA CYS A 241 0.59 -1.24 11.64
C CYS A 241 1.26 -0.32 10.60
N ALA A 242 1.83 -0.90 9.56
CA ALA A 242 2.51 -0.17 8.49
C ALA A 242 1.58 0.79 7.77
N ALA A 243 0.41 0.31 7.35
CA ALA A 243 -0.60 1.11 6.66
C ALA A 243 -1.11 2.25 7.56
N SER A 244 -1.42 1.93 8.82
CA SER A 244 -1.99 2.89 9.76
C SER A 244 -1.02 4.03 10.10
N LEU A 245 0.24 3.71 10.38
CA LEU A 245 1.28 4.72 10.62
C LEU A 245 1.58 5.53 9.36
N ASN A 246 1.51 4.92 8.17
CA ASN A 246 1.73 5.63 6.92
C ASN A 246 0.66 6.72 6.71
N ILE A 247 -0.61 6.37 6.91
CA ILE A 247 -1.75 7.30 6.84
C ILE A 247 -1.59 8.43 7.85
N LEU A 248 -1.19 8.12 9.09
CA LEU A 248 -0.92 9.13 10.11
C LEU A 248 0.14 10.14 9.67
N LEU A 249 1.24 9.66 9.09
CA LEU A 249 2.29 10.54 8.56
C LEU A 249 1.78 11.41 7.41
N ASP A 250 0.89 10.89 6.54
CA ASP A 250 0.28 11.69 5.48
C ASP A 250 -0.60 12.82 6.03
N LEU A 251 -1.41 12.52 7.05
CA LEU A 251 -2.20 13.54 7.72
C LEU A 251 -1.33 14.62 8.35
N LEU A 252 -0.19 14.25 8.95
CA LEU A 252 0.75 15.23 9.52
C LEU A 252 1.38 16.13 8.46
N VAL A 253 1.78 15.57 7.32
CA VAL A 253 2.36 16.34 6.21
C VAL A 253 1.32 17.29 5.60
N VAL A 254 0.09 16.83 5.38
CA VAL A 254 -1.01 17.67 4.85
C VAL A 254 -1.47 18.73 5.85
N ALA A 255 -1.51 18.41 7.15
CA ALA A 255 -1.93 19.34 8.19
C ALA A 255 -0.90 20.45 8.45
N MET A 256 0.38 20.23 8.13
CA MET A 256 1.46 21.18 8.40
C MET A 256 1.22 22.60 7.85
N PRO A 257 0.87 22.80 6.56
CA PRO A 257 0.62 24.14 6.01
C PRO A 257 -0.76 24.73 6.35
N MET A 258 -1.72 23.92 6.79
CA MET A 258 -3.13 24.35 6.94
C MET A 258 -3.34 25.52 7.92
N PRO A 259 -2.70 25.57 9.11
CA PRO A 259 -2.86 26.69 10.02
C PRO A 259 -2.39 28.03 9.43
N ILE A 260 -1.34 28.01 8.61
CA ILE A 260 -0.80 29.20 7.95
C ILE A 260 -1.73 29.65 6.82
N LEU A 261 -2.22 28.70 6.03
CA LEU A 261 -3.17 28.97 4.95
C LEU A 261 -4.47 29.59 5.46
N TRP A 262 -4.91 29.25 6.68
CA TRP A 262 -6.08 29.89 7.30
C TRP A 262 -5.83 31.30 7.82
N GLN A 263 -4.60 31.64 8.20
CA GLN A 263 -4.24 32.99 8.63
C GLN A 263 -3.98 33.92 7.44
N MET A 264 -3.73 33.37 6.25
CA MET A 264 -3.53 34.13 5.04
C MET A 264 -4.88 34.49 4.42
N ASN A 265 -5.20 35.79 4.39
CA ASN A 265 -6.47 36.35 3.92
C ASN A 265 -6.63 36.25 2.38
N MET A 266 -6.68 35.03 1.87
CA MET A 266 -6.75 34.72 0.45
C MET A 266 -8.22 34.72 -0.02
N ASN A 267 -8.46 35.38 -1.15
CA ASN A 267 -9.77 35.51 -1.80
C ASN A 267 -10.50 34.16 -1.86
N LEU A 268 -11.77 34.14 -1.45
CA LEU A 268 -12.64 32.96 -1.25
C LEU A 268 -12.55 31.93 -2.41
N ARG A 269 -12.31 32.39 -3.65
CA ARG A 269 -12.09 31.54 -4.84
C ARG A 269 -10.96 30.51 -4.71
N LYS A 270 -9.81 30.89 -4.12
CA LYS A 270 -8.67 29.94 -3.94
C LYS A 270 -8.97 28.91 -2.85
N LYS A 271 -9.70 29.32 -1.80
CA LYS A 271 -10.20 28.44 -0.74
C LYS A 271 -11.21 27.43 -1.30
N ILE A 272 -12.10 27.87 -2.19
CA ILE A 272 -13.06 27.01 -2.89
C ILE A 272 -12.36 26.02 -3.83
N MET A 273 -11.32 26.42 -4.58
CA MET A 273 -10.57 25.47 -5.42
C MET A 273 -9.88 24.36 -4.61
N ILE A 274 -9.30 24.69 -3.45
CA ILE A 274 -8.67 23.68 -2.58
C ILE A 274 -9.73 22.72 -2.03
N ILE A 275 -10.87 23.24 -1.56
CA ILE A 275 -11.99 22.41 -1.09
C ILE A 275 -12.55 21.55 -2.24
N ALA A 276 -12.65 22.09 -3.44
CA ALA A 276 -13.10 21.36 -4.62
C ALA A 276 -12.13 20.24 -5.02
N MET A 277 -10.82 20.42 -4.90
CA MET A 277 -9.84 19.35 -5.14
C MET A 277 -9.97 18.19 -4.15
N PHE A 278 -10.33 18.45 -2.90
CA PHE A 278 -10.62 17.40 -1.92
C PHE A 278 -12.02 16.77 -2.08
N ALA A 279 -12.98 17.51 -2.65
CA ALA A 279 -14.35 17.03 -2.89
C ALA A 279 -14.51 16.21 -4.18
N VAL A 280 -13.62 16.38 -5.17
CA VAL A 280 -13.61 15.63 -6.46
C VAL A 280 -13.05 14.19 -6.30
N ARG A 281 -12.86 13.70 -5.08
CA ARG A 281 -12.69 12.26 -4.85
C ARG A 281 -14.06 11.59 -4.89
N ASP A 282 -14.50 11.28 -6.11
CA ASP A 282 -15.68 10.50 -6.53
C ASP A 282 -16.53 9.89 -5.40
N PRO A 283 -17.70 10.49 -5.09
CA PRO A 283 -18.83 9.80 -4.48
C PRO A 283 -19.53 8.83 -5.46
N ASP A 284 -19.26 8.90 -6.77
CA ASP A 284 -20.04 8.19 -7.80
C ASP A 284 -19.45 6.84 -8.21
N ARG A 285 -19.26 5.94 -7.23
CA ARG A 285 -19.16 4.49 -7.53
C ARG A 285 -20.20 3.64 -6.80
N ASP A 286 -21.40 4.19 -6.62
CA ASP A 286 -22.60 3.44 -6.24
C ASP A 286 -23.74 3.67 -7.25
N SER A 287 -23.49 3.40 -8.54
CA SER A 287 -24.54 3.43 -9.59
C SER A 287 -24.23 2.53 -10.79
N SER A 288 -23.60 1.37 -10.57
CA SER A 288 -23.77 0.24 -11.49
C SER A 288 -24.54 -0.85 -10.78
N GLY A 289 -25.86 -0.66 -10.71
CA GLY A 289 -26.78 -1.75 -10.51
C GLY A 289 -26.54 -2.79 -11.58
N ILE A 290 -26.00 -3.94 -11.19
CA ILE A 290 -26.06 -5.14 -12.01
C ILE A 290 -27.42 -5.76 -11.69
N PRO A 291 -28.41 -5.72 -12.60
CA PRO A 291 -29.61 -6.51 -12.43
C PRO A 291 -29.23 -8.00 -12.55
N CYS A 292 -29.57 -8.77 -11.52
CA CYS A 292 -29.75 -10.21 -11.65
C CYS A 292 -30.78 -10.45 -12.76
N GLN A 293 -30.32 -10.95 -13.92
CA GLN A 293 -31.22 -11.53 -14.90
C GLN A 293 -30.92 -13.02 -15.01
N HIS A 294 -31.96 -13.79 -14.71
CA HIS A 294 -32.13 -15.21 -14.97
C HIS A 294 -31.64 -15.61 -16.36
N ILE A 295 -30.87 -16.69 -16.44
CA ILE A 295 -31.10 -17.94 -17.19
C ILE A 295 -29.97 -18.90 -16.83
#